data_AF-A0A2T1FYH8-F1
#
_entry.id   AF-A0A2T1FYH8-F1
#
_cell.length_a   1.000
_cell.length_b   1.000
_cell.length_c   1.000
_cell.angle_alpha   90.00
_cell.angle_beta   90.00
_cell.angle_gamma   90.00
#
_symmetry.space_group_name_H-M   'P 1'
#
loop_
_entity.id
_entity.type
_entity.pdbx_description
1 polymer ?
#
loop_
_entity_poly.entity_id
_entity_poly.type
_entity_poly.pdbx_seq_one_letter_code
_entity_poly.pdbx_strand_id
1 'polypeptide(L)'
;MYFLNKYPNSQIIAVEPDEENFNILEKNLSGYKERALAIKSGIWSHKTALKVCNEDKEKCSIQVKECQEGEQPDIYAIDIDSLLKQSNFKIIDLLKMDIEGSEAVVFSDNYEKWLTRVKNIVLELHGEECERVLLKALSMYDYELSKFGELTICKSISPKTTNLSYVVSG
;
A
#
# COMPACT_ATOMS: atom_id res chain seq x y z
N MET A 1 -13.92 3.33 -9.74
CA MET A 1 -15.27 2.84 -9.33
C MET A 1 -15.65 1.43 -9.80
N TYR A 2 -14.92 0.81 -10.74
CA TYR A 2 -15.28 -0.50 -11.33
C TYR A 2 -15.65 -1.61 -10.32
N PHE A 3 -14.82 -1.85 -9.29
CA PHE A 3 -15.06 -2.94 -8.32
C PHE A 3 -16.35 -2.74 -7.51
N LEU A 4 -16.59 -1.52 -7.01
CA LEU A 4 -17.81 -1.21 -6.25
C LEU A 4 -19.11 -1.37 -7.05
N ASN A 5 -19.02 -1.21 -8.39
CA ASN A 5 -20.14 -1.44 -9.30
C ASN A 5 -20.31 -2.92 -9.65
N LYS A 6 -19.21 -3.64 -9.88
CA LYS A 6 -19.23 -5.05 -10.30
C LYS A 6 -19.52 -6.00 -9.14
N TYR A 7 -19.08 -5.66 -7.92
CA TYR A 7 -19.19 -6.51 -6.75
C TYR A 7 -19.99 -5.79 -5.65
N PRO A 8 -21.30 -6.09 -5.50
CA PRO A 8 -22.17 -5.39 -4.55
C PRO A 8 -21.68 -5.41 -3.09
N ASN A 9 -20.98 -6.49 -2.70
CA ASN A 9 -20.45 -6.67 -1.35
C ASN A 9 -18.99 -6.19 -1.19
N SER A 10 -18.34 -5.66 -2.23
CA SER A 10 -16.99 -5.12 -2.06
C SER A 10 -17.04 -3.85 -1.24
N GLN A 11 -16.01 -3.66 -0.41
CA GLN A 11 -15.76 -2.43 0.31
C GLN A 11 -14.36 -1.92 -0.05
N ILE A 12 -14.17 -0.60 -0.03
CA ILE A 12 -12.93 0.06 -0.42
C ILE A 12 -12.52 1.06 0.65
N ILE A 13 -11.23 1.04 1.01
CA ILE A 13 -10.54 2.18 1.60
C ILE A 13 -9.64 2.74 0.51
N ALA A 14 -9.81 4.02 0.19
CA ALA A 14 -8.99 4.74 -0.77
C ALA A 14 -8.23 5.84 -0.03
N VAL A 15 -6.92 5.93 -0.27
CA VAL A 15 -6.01 6.83 0.44
C VAL A 15 -5.36 7.73 -0.58
N GLU A 16 -5.47 9.04 -0.39
CA GLU A 16 -4.96 10.06 -1.32
C GLU A 16 -4.49 11.29 -0.53
N PRO A 17 -3.20 11.64 -0.54
CA PRO A 17 -2.70 12.79 0.21
C PRO A 17 -2.99 14.14 -0.45
N ASP A 18 -3.04 14.21 -1.78
CA ASP A 18 -3.21 15.48 -2.50
C ASP A 18 -4.63 16.03 -2.36
N GLU A 19 -4.75 17.33 -2.11
CA GLU A 19 -6.04 18.00 -1.88
C GLU A 19 -6.96 17.91 -3.10
N GLU A 20 -6.44 18.19 -4.30
CA GLU A 20 -7.27 18.25 -5.51
C GLU A 20 -7.73 16.86 -5.91
N ASN A 21 -6.82 15.89 -5.88
CA ASN A 21 -7.12 14.48 -6.13
C ASN A 21 -8.07 13.90 -5.08
N PHE A 22 -7.89 14.24 -3.80
CA PHE A 22 -8.77 13.78 -2.72
C PHE A 22 -10.20 14.30 -2.92
N ASN A 23 -10.38 15.57 -3.28
CA ASN A 23 -11.69 16.14 -3.56
C ASN A 23 -12.39 15.44 -4.75
N ILE A 24 -11.62 15.00 -5.76
CA ILE A 24 -12.14 14.19 -6.87
C ILE A 24 -12.50 12.77 -6.39
N LEU A 25 -11.64 12.17 -5.57
CA LEU A 25 -11.88 10.86 -4.96
C LEU A 25 -13.19 10.86 -4.16
N GLU A 26 -13.42 11.84 -3.29
CA GLU A 26 -14.65 11.94 -2.50
C GLU A 26 -15.90 12.04 -3.39
N LYS A 27 -15.86 12.87 -4.44
CA LYS A 27 -16.95 12.98 -5.42
C LYS A 27 -17.24 11.63 -6.07
N ASN A 28 -16.19 10.92 -6.49
CA ASN A 28 -16.30 9.60 -7.10
C ASN A 28 -16.90 8.56 -6.13
N LEU A 29 -16.57 8.64 -4.84
CA LEU A 29 -17.02 7.69 -3.80
C LEU A 29 -18.37 8.05 -3.16
N SER A 30 -18.88 9.28 -3.34
CA SER A 30 -20.08 9.80 -2.67
C SER A 30 -21.34 8.91 -2.81
N GLY A 31 -21.49 8.20 -3.94
CA GLY A 31 -22.63 7.32 -4.20
C GLY A 31 -22.60 5.96 -3.47
N TYR A 32 -21.52 5.63 -2.77
CA TYR A 32 -21.26 4.27 -2.30
C TYR A 32 -21.45 4.07 -0.78
N LYS A 33 -21.74 5.15 -0.05
CA LYS A 33 -22.02 5.14 1.40
C LYS A 33 -20.95 4.36 2.18
N GLU A 34 -21.35 3.55 3.15
CA GLU A 34 -20.49 2.71 4.01
C GLU A 34 -19.63 1.66 3.26
N ARG A 35 -19.79 1.50 1.94
CA ARG A 35 -18.94 0.61 1.14
C ARG A 35 -17.63 1.28 0.71
N ALA A 36 -17.50 2.59 0.83
CA ALA A 36 -16.30 3.30 0.42
C ALA A 36 -15.89 4.35 1.45
N LEU A 37 -14.64 4.31 1.88
CA LEU A 37 -14.04 5.28 2.78
C LEU A 37 -12.87 5.96 2.07
N ALA A 38 -12.94 7.28 1.94
CA ALA A 38 -11.82 8.11 1.51
C ALA A 38 -11.02 8.57 2.74
N ILE A 39 -9.70 8.47 2.69
CA ILE A 39 -8.80 8.95 3.75
C ILE A 39 -7.76 9.86 3.13
N LYS A 40 -7.70 11.11 3.61
CA LYS A 40 -6.71 12.07 3.15
C LYS A 40 -5.41 11.91 3.91
N SER A 41 -4.50 11.10 3.38
CA SER A 41 -3.23 10.76 4.02
C SER A 41 -2.27 10.19 2.99
N GLY A 42 -0.96 10.20 3.28
CA GLY A 42 0.01 9.35 2.56
C GLY A 42 0.04 7.93 3.13
N ILE A 43 0.61 6.99 2.36
CA ILE A 43 0.95 5.66 2.87
C ILE A 43 2.44 5.59 3.16
N TRP A 44 2.80 5.06 4.34
CA TRP A 44 4.19 4.89 4.77
C TRP A 44 4.37 3.59 5.56
N SER A 45 5.59 3.30 6.01
CA SER A 45 5.89 2.11 6.85
C SER A 45 5.35 2.24 8.29
N HIS A 46 5.05 3.47 8.73
CA HIS A 46 4.50 3.80 10.04
C HIS A 46 3.79 5.16 10.00
N LYS A 47 3.00 5.47 11.05
CA LYS A 47 2.41 6.80 11.21
C LYS A 47 3.49 7.86 11.39
N THR A 48 3.53 8.84 10.50
CA THR A 48 4.54 9.89 10.52
C THR A 48 4.08 11.17 9.81
N ALA A 49 4.87 12.22 9.96
CA ALA A 49 4.76 13.48 9.24
C ALA A 49 5.75 13.48 8.06
N LEU A 50 5.29 13.90 6.89
CA LEU A 50 6.08 13.92 5.65
C LEU A 50 6.23 15.34 5.10
N LYS A 51 7.39 15.58 4.52
CA LYS A 51 7.76 16.81 3.82
C LYS A 51 7.93 16.52 2.33
N VAL A 52 7.34 17.36 1.49
CA VAL A 52 7.51 17.27 0.03
C VAL A 52 8.91 17.72 -0.34
N CYS A 53 9.60 16.90 -1.12
CA CYS A 53 10.96 17.09 -1.61
C CYS A 53 10.93 17.16 -3.13
N ASN A 54 10.27 18.15 -3.71
CA ASN A 54 10.29 18.34 -5.16
C ASN A 54 11.63 18.95 -5.57
N GLU A 55 12.52 18.15 -6.17
CA GLU A 55 13.68 18.70 -6.89
C GLU A 55 13.26 19.29 -8.25
N ASP A 56 12.24 18.69 -8.91
CA ASP A 56 11.75 19.13 -10.22
C ASP A 56 10.22 19.36 -10.21
N LYS A 57 9.79 20.63 -10.32
CA LYS A 57 8.38 21.02 -10.41
C LYS A 57 7.68 20.65 -11.73
N GLU A 58 8.43 20.10 -12.70
CA GLU A 58 7.92 19.76 -14.04
C GLU A 58 7.37 18.33 -14.15
N LYS A 59 7.64 17.46 -13.16
CA LYS A 59 7.05 16.12 -13.13
C LYS A 59 5.79 16.11 -12.29
N CYS A 60 4.74 15.43 -12.78
CA CYS A 60 3.49 15.20 -12.05
C CYS A 60 3.63 14.28 -10.82
N SER A 61 4.86 13.89 -10.44
CA SER A 61 5.13 12.98 -9.32
C SER A 61 5.71 13.74 -8.13
N ILE A 62 5.12 13.53 -6.96
CA ILE A 62 5.53 14.15 -5.70
C ILE A 62 6.42 13.16 -4.94
N GLN A 63 7.66 13.56 -4.65
CA GLN A 63 8.53 12.81 -3.76
C GLN A 63 8.48 13.39 -2.35
N VAL A 64 8.59 12.52 -1.35
CA VAL A 64 8.45 12.87 0.07
C VAL A 64 9.56 12.25 0.91
N LYS A 65 9.88 12.91 2.02
CA LYS A 65 10.72 12.38 3.10
C LYS A 65 10.00 12.54 4.44
N GLU A 66 10.45 11.83 5.47
CA GLU A 66 10.01 12.13 6.84
C GLU A 66 10.46 13.51 7.29
N CYS A 67 9.56 14.23 7.97
CA CYS A 67 9.87 15.55 8.53
C CYS A 67 11.03 15.45 9.54
N GLN A 68 11.94 16.41 9.44
CA GLN A 68 12.98 16.64 10.43
C GLN A 68 12.47 17.52 11.58
N GLU A 69 13.20 17.55 12.69
CA GLU A 69 12.85 18.39 13.84
C GLU A 69 12.74 19.87 13.43
N GLY A 70 11.60 20.49 13.73
CA GLY A 70 11.29 21.88 13.38
C GLY A 70 10.69 22.08 11.98
N GLU A 71 10.62 21.06 11.12
CA GLU A 71 9.92 21.16 9.84
C GLU A 71 8.40 21.15 10.02
N GLN A 72 7.69 21.97 9.25
CA GLN A 72 6.23 21.92 9.16
C GLN A 72 5.80 20.81 8.18
N PRO A 73 4.89 19.90 8.58
CA PRO A 73 4.45 18.80 7.73
C PRO A 73 3.61 19.31 6.56
N ASP A 74 3.87 18.73 5.38
CA ASP A 74 3.00 18.93 4.20
C ASP A 74 1.93 17.84 4.13
N ILE A 75 2.29 16.61 4.52
CA ILE A 75 1.41 15.43 4.48
C ILE A 75 1.54 14.67 5.79
N TYR A 76 0.43 14.18 6.34
CA TYR A 76 0.46 13.13 7.37
C TYR A 76 0.28 11.78 6.71
N ALA A 77 1.09 10.81 7.10
CA ALA A 77 1.05 9.45 6.58
C ALA A 77 0.61 8.43 7.63
N ILE A 78 -0.02 7.35 7.14
CA ILE A 78 -0.48 6.22 7.92
C ILE A 78 0.01 4.91 7.30
N ASP A 79 0.25 3.90 8.14
CA ASP A 79 0.59 2.56 7.67
C ASP A 79 -0.66 1.69 7.43
N ILE A 80 -0.49 0.65 6.60
CA ILE A 80 -1.57 -0.26 6.21
C ILE A 80 -2.10 -1.07 7.41
N ASP A 81 -1.24 -1.43 8.38
CA ASP A 81 -1.68 -2.14 9.58
C ASP A 81 -2.63 -1.28 10.44
N SER A 82 -2.30 -0.01 10.61
CA SER A 82 -3.14 0.99 11.27
C SER A 82 -4.47 1.18 10.55
N LEU A 83 -4.48 1.25 9.20
CA LEU A 83 -5.72 1.31 8.42
C LEU A 83 -6.58 0.07 8.63
N LEU A 84 -5.98 -1.12 8.59
CA LEU A 84 -6.70 -2.37 8.84
C LEU A 84 -7.31 -2.39 10.25
N LYS A 85 -6.57 -1.94 11.28
CA LYS A 85 -7.06 -1.85 12.67
C LYS A 85 -8.17 -0.82 12.87
N GLN A 86 -8.14 0.28 12.14
CA GLN A 86 -9.19 1.32 12.15
C GLN A 86 -10.42 0.89 11.35
N SER A 87 -10.26 -0.08 10.45
CA SER A 87 -11.33 -0.68 9.68
C SER A 87 -11.90 -1.94 10.35
N ASN A 88 -13.03 -2.44 9.83
CA ASN A 88 -13.54 -3.76 10.16
C ASN A 88 -12.93 -4.87 9.28
N PHE A 89 -11.92 -4.56 8.45
CA PHE A 89 -11.33 -5.51 7.52
C PHE A 89 -10.24 -6.34 8.20
N LYS A 90 -10.35 -7.66 8.04
CA LYS A 90 -9.33 -8.60 8.50
C LYS A 90 -8.35 -8.97 7.40
N ILE A 91 -8.79 -8.88 6.14
CA ILE A 91 -8.09 -9.32 4.94
C ILE A 91 -8.29 -8.27 3.85
N ILE A 92 -7.25 -8.03 3.06
CA ILE A 92 -7.28 -7.26 1.84
C ILE A 92 -7.33 -8.23 0.66
N ASP A 93 -8.47 -8.34 -0.01
CA ASP A 93 -8.59 -9.19 -1.19
C ASP A 93 -7.75 -8.66 -2.36
N LEU A 94 -7.64 -7.34 -2.49
CA LEU A 94 -6.83 -6.66 -3.50
C LEU A 94 -6.24 -5.36 -2.95
N LEU A 95 -4.91 -5.26 -2.92
CA LEU A 95 -4.17 -4.03 -2.66
C LEU A 95 -3.69 -3.44 -4.00
N LYS A 96 -4.23 -2.29 -4.43
CA LYS A 96 -3.61 -1.48 -5.48
C LYS A 96 -2.72 -0.44 -4.81
N MET A 97 -1.48 -0.28 -5.26
CA MET A 97 -0.58 0.77 -4.78
C MET A 97 0.26 1.34 -5.92
N ASP A 98 0.34 2.66 -5.90
CA ASP A 98 0.92 3.52 -6.92
C ASP A 98 1.15 4.85 -6.19
N ILE A 99 2.35 4.99 -5.61
CA ILE A 99 2.69 6.01 -4.60
C ILE A 99 4.08 6.64 -4.85
N GLU A 100 4.46 6.72 -6.13
CA GLU A 100 5.54 7.57 -6.63
C GLU A 100 6.90 7.37 -5.95
N GLY A 101 7.29 6.12 -5.70
CA GLY A 101 8.59 5.75 -5.10
C GLY A 101 8.51 5.42 -3.61
N SER A 102 7.41 5.81 -2.94
CA SER A 102 7.20 5.47 -1.54
C SER A 102 6.99 3.96 -1.31
N GLU A 103 6.82 3.16 -2.37
CA GLU A 103 6.74 1.70 -2.29
C GLU A 103 7.99 1.13 -1.63
N ALA A 104 9.16 1.71 -1.91
CA ALA A 104 10.41 1.26 -1.32
C ALA A 104 10.35 1.29 0.22
N VAL A 105 9.82 2.37 0.79
CA VAL A 105 9.74 2.52 2.24
C VAL A 105 8.67 1.60 2.82
N VAL A 106 7.49 1.53 2.19
CA VAL A 106 6.36 0.70 2.65
C VAL A 106 6.72 -0.80 2.71
N PHE A 107 7.51 -1.30 1.77
CA PHE A 107 7.95 -2.70 1.74
C PHE A 107 9.28 -2.95 2.47
N SER A 108 9.97 -1.92 2.96
CA SER A 108 11.26 -2.07 3.66
C SER A 108 11.13 -2.37 5.15
N ASP A 109 10.07 -1.91 5.80
CA ASP A 109 9.88 -2.05 7.25
C ASP A 109 8.40 -2.24 7.60
N ASN A 110 8.15 -2.96 8.70
CA ASN A 110 6.82 -3.27 9.27
C ASN A 110 5.81 -3.97 8.33
N TYR A 111 6.23 -4.40 7.14
CA TYR A 111 5.34 -4.99 6.15
C TYR A 111 4.73 -6.31 6.65
N GLU A 112 5.43 -7.08 7.48
CA GLU A 112 4.94 -8.36 8.02
C GLU A 112 3.65 -8.21 8.83
N LYS A 113 3.44 -7.02 9.42
CA LYS A 113 2.23 -6.72 10.20
C LYS A 113 0.97 -6.77 9.34
N TRP A 114 1.04 -6.45 8.05
CA TRP A 114 -0.12 -6.37 7.17
C TRP A 114 -0.05 -7.26 5.93
N LEU A 115 1.13 -7.57 5.40
CA LEU A 115 1.31 -8.35 4.17
C LEU A 115 0.71 -9.77 4.28
N THR A 116 0.79 -10.38 5.46
CA THR A 116 0.14 -11.66 5.79
C THR A 116 -1.39 -11.66 5.61
N ARG A 117 -2.00 -10.48 5.55
CA ARG A 117 -3.44 -10.28 5.39
C ARG A 117 -3.83 -9.86 3.98
N VAL A 118 -2.90 -9.85 3.02
CA VAL A 118 -3.17 -9.45 1.63
C VAL A 118 -3.17 -10.67 0.72
N LYS A 119 -4.22 -10.87 -0.06
CA LYS A 119 -4.31 -11.99 -1.01
C LYS A 119 -3.68 -11.67 -2.37
N ASN A 120 -3.90 -10.45 -2.85
CA ASN A 120 -3.44 -10.02 -4.17
C ASN A 120 -2.96 -8.58 -4.11
N ILE A 121 -1.87 -8.29 -4.83
CA ILE A 121 -1.30 -6.94 -4.94
C ILE A 121 -1.13 -6.59 -6.41
N VAL A 122 -1.49 -5.37 -6.77
CA VAL A 122 -1.19 -4.73 -8.06
C VAL A 122 -0.41 -3.46 -7.78
N LEU A 123 0.82 -3.39 -8.28
CA LEU A 123 1.75 -2.29 -8.02
C LEU A 123 2.17 -1.63 -9.32
N GLU A 124 2.29 -0.32 -9.31
CA GLU A 124 3.12 0.44 -10.25
C GLU A 124 4.43 0.79 -9.52
N LEU A 125 5.55 0.19 -9.93
CA LEU A 125 6.81 0.29 -9.19
C LEU A 125 7.72 1.35 -9.79
N HIS A 126 8.12 2.31 -8.96
CA HIS A 126 8.91 3.47 -9.36
C HIS A 126 10.41 3.27 -9.11
N GLY A 127 11.03 2.40 -9.90
CA GLY A 127 12.48 2.15 -9.89
C GLY A 127 12.90 0.78 -9.34
N GLU A 128 14.16 0.42 -9.59
CA GLU A 128 14.70 -0.91 -9.28
C GLU A 128 14.70 -1.23 -7.78
N GLU A 129 14.90 -0.21 -6.94
CA GLU A 129 14.91 -0.38 -5.49
C GLU A 129 13.54 -0.84 -4.97
N CYS A 130 12.45 -0.27 -5.49
CA CYS A 130 11.08 -0.67 -5.13
C CYS A 130 10.82 -2.14 -5.47
N GLU A 131 11.25 -2.61 -6.64
CA GLU A 131 11.15 -4.02 -7.03
C GLU A 131 12.00 -4.91 -6.11
N ARG A 132 13.23 -4.49 -5.81
CA ARG A 132 14.15 -5.24 -4.95
C ARG A 132 13.58 -5.45 -3.55
N VAL A 133 13.06 -4.40 -2.90
CA VAL A 133 12.52 -4.52 -1.54
C VAL A 133 11.19 -5.28 -1.51
N LEU A 134 10.34 -5.13 -2.54
CA LEU A 134 9.12 -5.94 -2.68
C LEU A 134 9.46 -7.42 -2.73
N LEU A 135 10.39 -7.82 -3.60
CA LEU A 135 10.78 -9.23 -3.74
C LEU A 135 11.42 -9.78 -2.46
N LYS A 136 12.18 -8.94 -1.73
CA LYS A 136 12.68 -9.28 -0.40
C LYS A 136 11.54 -9.50 0.59
N ALA A 137 10.57 -8.61 0.67
CA ALA A 137 9.41 -8.71 1.56
C ALA A 137 8.55 -9.96 1.26
N LEU A 138 8.41 -10.31 -0.03
CA LEU A 138 7.67 -11.49 -0.49
C LEU A 138 8.46 -12.81 -0.37
N SER A 139 9.75 -12.78 -0.02
CA SER A 139 10.59 -13.99 0.01
C SER A 139 10.09 -15.09 0.96
N MET A 140 9.33 -14.71 1.99
CA MET A 140 8.71 -15.61 2.98
C MET A 140 7.30 -16.08 2.59
N TYR A 141 6.85 -15.77 1.38
CA TYR A 141 5.49 -16.05 0.91
C TYR A 141 5.51 -16.87 -0.38
N ASP A 142 4.48 -17.69 -0.57
CA ASP A 142 4.13 -18.31 -1.84
C ASP A 142 3.18 -17.37 -2.60
N TYR A 143 3.46 -17.12 -3.87
CA TYR A 143 2.68 -16.21 -4.73
C TYR A 143 2.94 -16.48 -6.21
N GLU A 144 1.99 -16.07 -7.05
CA GLU A 144 2.18 -16.00 -8.51
C GLU A 144 2.55 -14.58 -8.91
N LEU A 145 3.71 -14.41 -9.56
CA LEU A 145 4.17 -13.12 -10.08
C LEU A 145 3.92 -13.00 -11.58
N SER A 146 3.39 -11.86 -12.01
CA SER A 146 3.26 -11.51 -13.43
C SER A 146 3.46 -10.01 -13.63
N LYS A 147 3.88 -9.62 -14.85
CA LYS A 147 3.98 -8.21 -15.25
C LYS A 147 3.05 -7.94 -16.44
N PHE A 148 2.40 -6.78 -16.44
CA PHE A 148 1.56 -6.32 -17.55
C PHE A 148 1.72 -4.80 -17.73
N GLY A 149 2.44 -4.39 -18.77
CA GLY A 149 2.89 -3.00 -18.89
C GLY A 149 3.78 -2.62 -17.70
N GLU A 150 3.45 -1.51 -17.04
CA GLU A 150 4.13 -1.01 -15.84
C GLU A 150 3.65 -1.71 -14.56
N LEU A 151 2.61 -2.54 -14.65
CA LEU A 151 2.03 -3.21 -13.49
C LEU A 151 2.81 -4.47 -13.12
N THR A 152 3.17 -4.55 -11.85
CA THR A 152 3.61 -5.78 -11.17
C THR A 152 2.44 -6.37 -10.40
N ILE A 153 2.10 -7.63 -10.68
CA ILE A 153 0.92 -8.30 -10.13
C ILE A 153 1.36 -9.54 -9.35
N CYS A 154 1.06 -9.55 -8.06
CA CYS A 154 1.25 -10.70 -7.17
C CYS A 154 -0.12 -11.28 -6.80
N LYS A 155 -0.35 -12.56 -7.10
CA LYS A 155 -1.62 -13.25 -6.79
C LYS A 155 -1.41 -14.37 -5.79
N SER A 156 -2.50 -14.72 -5.09
CA SER A 156 -2.55 -15.89 -4.20
C SER A 156 -1.47 -15.88 -3.11
N ILE A 157 -1.16 -14.70 -2.58
CA ILE A 157 -0.12 -14.52 -1.57
C ILE A 157 -0.51 -15.27 -0.30
N SER A 158 0.39 -16.12 0.18
CA SER A 158 0.22 -16.86 1.43
C SER A 158 1.57 -17.11 2.11
N PRO A 159 1.66 -17.12 3.45
CA PRO A 159 2.92 -17.41 4.13
C PRO A 159 3.43 -18.82 3.80
N LYS A 160 4.74 -18.97 3.55
CA LYS A 160 5.35 -20.29 3.35
C LYS A 160 5.16 -21.13 4.61
N THR A 161 4.76 -22.39 4.43
CA THR A 161 4.70 -23.33 5.55
C THR A 161 6.12 -23.74 5.90
N THR A 162 6.63 -23.29 7.05
CA THR A 162 7.94 -23.75 7.53
C THR A 162 7.75 -25.13 8.16
N ASN A 163 8.09 -26.20 7.44
CA ASN A 163 8.20 -27.52 8.04
C ASN A 163 9.41 -27.53 8.97
N LEU A 164 9.21 -27.19 10.24
CA LEU A 164 10.14 -27.55 11.32
C LEU A 164 10.03 -29.06 11.55
N SER A 165 10.65 -29.85 10.67
CA SER A 165 10.96 -31.24 11.00
C SER A 165 12.07 -31.22 12.06
N TYR A 166 11.67 -31.27 13.33
CA TYR A 166 12.57 -31.68 14.40
C TYR A 166 13.07 -33.08 14.07
N VAL A 167 14.29 -33.18 13.57
CA VAL A 167 15.04 -34.44 13.58
C VAL A 167 15.32 -34.74 15.04
N VAL A 168 14.46 -35.56 15.65
CA VAL A 168 14.80 -36.24 16.89
C VAL A 168 15.83 -37.30 16.51
N SER A 169 17.10 -36.93 16.59
CA SER A 169 18.20 -37.89 16.63
C SER A 169 18.09 -38.66 17.95
N GLY A 170 17.63 -39.90 17.86
CA GLY A 170 17.85 -40.93 18.88
C GLY A 170 19.23 -41.54 18.79
#